data_AF-A0A3C0HDE4-F1
#
_entry.id   AF-A0A3C0HDE4-F1
#
_cell.length_a   1.000
_cell.length_b   1.000
_cell.length_c   1.000
_cell.angle_alpha   90.00
_cell.angle_beta   90.00
_cell.angle_gamma   90.00
#
_symmetry.space_group_name_H-M   'P 1'
#
loop_
_entity.id
_entity.type
_entity.pdbx_description
1 polymer ?
#
loop_
_entity_poly.entity_id
_entity_poly.type
_entity_poly.pdbx_seq_one_letter_code
_entity_poly.pdbx_strand_id
1 'polypeptide(L)' 'ILADAGVDKSILAPLIQETIFKTISQGASEAQTGPARRGDNKVIKSHLEMLSDRPAIQKLYKQLSSSIKTLHDRQ' A
#
# COMPACT_ATOMS: atom_id res chain seq x y z
N ILE A 1 -10.32 6.97 -7.58
CA ILE A 1 -9.82 7.46 -6.27
C ILE A 1 -9.19 8.84 -6.42
N LEU A 2 -7.94 9.01 -6.91
CA LEU A 2 -7.33 10.36 -7.03
C LEU A 2 -8.13 11.29 -7.95
N ALA A 3 -8.56 10.80 -9.12
CA ALA A 3 -9.40 11.58 -10.03
C ALA A 3 -10.74 11.97 -9.38
N ASP A 4 -11.38 11.04 -8.65
CA ASP A 4 -12.64 11.30 -7.93
C ASP A 4 -12.47 12.34 -6.83
N ALA A 5 -11.26 12.46 -6.26
CA ALA A 5 -10.90 13.46 -5.26
C ALA A 5 -10.38 14.78 -5.88
N GLY A 6 -10.38 14.92 -7.21
CA GLY A 6 -9.88 16.12 -7.91
C GLY A 6 -8.36 16.30 -7.80
N VAL A 7 -7.61 15.23 -7.51
CA VAL A 7 -6.16 15.27 -7.30
C VAL A 7 -5.41 14.83 -8.56
N ASP A 8 -4.44 15.65 -8.99
CA ASP A 8 -3.56 15.32 -10.09
C ASP A 8 -2.73 14.06 -9.77
N LYS A 9 -2.68 13.12 -10.72
CA LYS A 9 -1.93 11.87 -10.58
C LYS A 9 -0.42 12.09 -10.61
N SER A 10 0.05 13.22 -11.15
CA SER A 10 1.47 13.59 -11.21
C SER A 10 2.14 13.60 -9.83
N ILE A 11 1.36 13.83 -8.74
CA ILE A 11 1.87 13.79 -7.37
C ILE A 11 2.44 12.42 -6.97
N LEU A 12 2.04 11.34 -7.66
CA LEU A 12 2.54 10.00 -7.37
C LEU A 12 3.93 9.75 -7.96
N ALA A 13 4.36 10.53 -8.95
CA ALA A 13 5.65 10.33 -9.63
C ALA A 13 6.84 10.25 -8.66
N PRO A 14 7.04 11.18 -7.70
CA PRO A 14 8.14 11.08 -6.75
C PRO A 14 8.05 9.83 -5.86
N LEU A 15 6.85 9.41 -5.46
CA LEU A 15 6.65 8.21 -4.63
C LEU A 15 7.02 6.94 -5.38
N ILE A 16 6.68 6.85 -6.66
CA ILE A 16 7.02 5.71 -7.52
C ILE A 16 8.54 5.64 -7.72
N GLN A 17 9.18 6.77 -8.04
CA GLN A 17 10.62 6.85 -8.23
C GLN A 17 11.39 6.43 -6.97
N GLU A 18 11.01 6.96 -5.81
CA GLU A 18 11.63 6.62 -4.53
C GLU A 18 11.44 5.13 -4.17
N THR A 19 10.26 4.57 -4.46
CA THR A 19 9.98 3.15 -4.20
C THR A 19 10.86 2.23 -5.04
N ILE A 20 11.02 2.54 -6.34
CA ILE A 20 11.88 1.77 -7.24
C ILE A 20 13.35 1.90 -6.80
N PHE A 21 13.81 3.11 -6.50
CA PHE A 21 15.17 3.36 -6.07
C PHE A 21 15.54 2.59 -4.79
N LYS A 22 14.68 2.63 -3.75
CA LYS A 22 14.87 1.87 -2.52
C LYS A 22 14.84 0.36 -2.74
N THR A 23 13.94 -0.11 -3.58
CA THR A 23 13.82 -1.54 -3.93
C THR A 23 15.12 -2.06 -4.55
N ILE A 24 15.72 -1.29 -5.46
CA ILE A 24 16.99 -1.66 -6.11
C ILE A 24 18.16 -1.59 -5.14
N SER A 25 18.24 -0.55 -4.30
CA SER A 25 19.40 -0.30 -3.43
C SER A 25 19.41 -1.12 -2.15
N GLN A 26 18.25 -1.47 -1.59
CA GLN A 26 18.12 -2.13 -0.28
C GLN A 26 17.50 -3.54 -0.39
N GLY A 27 16.94 -3.89 -1.55
CA GLY A 27 16.15 -5.10 -1.74
C GLY A 27 14.67 -4.89 -1.38
N ALA A 28 13.78 -5.60 -2.09
CA ALA A 28 12.33 -5.40 -2.00
C ALA A 28 11.75 -5.61 -0.59
N SER A 29 12.20 -6.66 0.11
CA SER A 29 11.76 -6.95 1.48
C SER A 29 12.11 -5.80 2.43
N GLU A 30 13.37 -5.35 2.42
CA GLU A 30 13.83 -4.29 3.32
C GLU A 30 13.30 -2.90 2.95
N ALA A 31 13.05 -2.65 1.66
CA ALA A 31 12.47 -1.40 1.19
C ALA A 31 10.96 -1.28 1.47
N GLN A 32 10.25 -2.38 1.74
CA GLN A 32 8.79 -2.38 1.93
C GLN A 32 8.40 -1.44 3.07
N THR A 33 7.35 -0.62 2.96
CA THR A 33 6.86 0.19 4.09
C THR A 33 5.33 0.16 4.15
N GLY A 34 4.74 1.00 4.99
CA GLY A 34 3.29 1.18 5.08
C GLY A 34 2.64 0.44 6.25
N PRO A 35 1.31 0.59 6.39
CA PRO A 35 0.57 0.09 7.54
C PRO A 35 0.57 -1.44 7.63
N ALA A 36 0.59 -2.14 6.49
CA ALA A 36 0.66 -3.60 6.45
C ALA A 36 1.98 -4.14 7.03
N ARG A 37 3.13 -3.51 6.71
CA ARG A 37 4.43 -3.90 7.27
C ARG A 37 4.50 -3.68 8.78
N ARG A 38 3.89 -2.61 9.29
CA ARG A 38 3.94 -2.26 10.73
C ARG A 38 2.76 -2.83 11.54
N GLY A 39 1.87 -3.61 10.93
CA GLY A 39 0.70 -4.16 11.60
C GLY A 39 -0.35 -3.12 12.05
N ASP A 40 -0.41 -1.95 11.39
CA ASP A 40 -1.35 -0.88 11.72
C ASP A 40 -2.77 -1.21 11.23
N ASN A 41 -3.46 -2.04 11.99
CA ASN A 41 -4.81 -2.52 11.67
C ASN A 41 -5.85 -1.40 11.66
N LYS A 42 -5.61 -0.30 12.40
CA LYS A 42 -6.54 0.84 12.45
C LYS A 42 -6.55 1.55 11.09
N VAL A 43 -5.38 1.83 10.53
CA VAL A 43 -5.25 2.44 9.19
C VAL A 43 -5.75 1.50 8.11
N ILE A 44 -5.42 0.20 8.18
CA ILE A 44 -5.91 -0.80 7.20
C ILE A 44 -7.44 -0.85 7.21
N LYS A 45 -8.08 -0.85 8.38
CA LYS A 45 -9.54 -0.85 8.50
C LYS A 45 -10.16 0.40 7.87
N SER A 46 -9.60 1.58 8.17
CA SER A 46 -10.04 2.85 7.56
C SER A 46 -9.95 2.81 6.03
N HIS A 47 -8.84 2.33 5.48
CA HIS A 47 -8.71 2.19 4.02
C HIS A 47 -9.72 1.20 3.42
N LEU A 48 -10.03 0.10 4.11
CA LEU A 48 -11.05 -0.84 3.65
C LEU A 48 -12.44 -0.19 3.64
N GLU A 49 -12.78 0.63 4.64
CA GLU A 49 -14.03 1.39 4.70
C GLU A 49 -14.12 2.41 3.56
N MET A 50 -13.02 3.13 3.27
CA MET A 50 -12.93 4.07 2.13
C MET A 50 -13.14 3.40 0.77
N LEU A 51 -12.89 2.09 0.67
CA LEU A 51 -13.02 1.31 -0.56
C LEU A 51 -14.35 0.52 -0.63
N SER A 52 -15.29 0.76 0.29
CA SER A 52 -16.55 0.01 0.39
C SER A 52 -17.43 0.09 -0.87
N ASP A 53 -17.33 1.17 -1.63
CA ASP A 53 -18.01 1.38 -2.92
C ASP A 53 -17.32 0.65 -4.10
N ARG A 54 -16.15 0.05 -3.88
CA ARG A 54 -15.28 -0.54 -4.91
C ARG A 54 -14.83 -1.95 -4.52
N PRO A 55 -15.75 -2.93 -4.54
CA PRO A 55 -15.50 -4.26 -3.98
C PRO A 55 -14.29 -4.99 -4.59
N ALA A 56 -14.04 -4.82 -5.89
CA ALA A 56 -12.87 -5.42 -6.54
C ALA A 56 -11.54 -4.83 -6.02
N ILE A 57 -11.48 -3.50 -5.86
CA ILE A 57 -10.28 -2.81 -5.36
C ILE A 57 -10.08 -3.09 -3.87
N GLN A 58 -11.16 -3.08 -3.09
CA GLN A 58 -11.15 -3.44 -1.67
C GLN A 58 -10.58 -4.85 -1.46
N LYS A 59 -11.04 -5.82 -2.27
CA LYS A 59 -10.55 -7.20 -2.24
C LYS A 59 -9.05 -7.27 -2.55
N LEU A 60 -8.59 -6.59 -3.61
CA LEU A 60 -7.18 -6.54 -3.98
C LEU A 60 -6.32 -5.93 -2.86
N TYR A 61 -6.74 -4.79 -2.31
CA TYR A 61 -6.05 -4.13 -1.20
C TYR A 61 -5.92 -5.05 0.03
N LYS A 62 -7.00 -5.76 0.39
CA LYS A 62 -7.01 -6.74 1.48
C LYS A 62 -6.00 -7.87 1.24
N GLN A 63 -5.98 -8.42 0.03
CA GLN A 63 -5.06 -9.51 -0.34
C GLN A 63 -3.60 -9.07 -0.28
N LEU A 64 -3.27 -7.90 -0.85
CA LEU A 64 -1.91 -7.36 -0.83
C LEU A 64 -1.45 -7.04 0.59
N SER A 65 -2.29 -6.41 1.41
CA SER A 65 -1.97 -6.09 2.81
C SER A 65 -1.72 -7.35 3.64
N SER A 66 -2.54 -8.39 3.42
CA SER A 66 -2.38 -9.69 4.11
C SER A 66 -1.09 -10.40 3.68
N SER A 67 -0.74 -10.33 2.39
CA SER A 67 0.50 -10.88 1.84
C SER A 67 1.73 -10.21 2.46
N ILE A 68 1.77 -8.87 2.48
CA ILE A 68 2.87 -8.09 3.08
C ILE A 68 3.02 -8.43 4.56
N LYS A 69 1.91 -8.46 5.32
CA LYS A 69 1.95 -8.82 6.74
C LYS A 69 2.50 -10.23 6.96
N THR A 70 1.99 -11.20 6.20
CA THR A 70 2.42 -12.62 6.31
C THR A 70 3.90 -12.79 6.00
N LEU A 71 4.43 -12.04 5.02
CA LEU A 71 5.85 -12.08 4.68
C LEU A 71 6.73 -11.64 5.85
N HIS A 72 6.37 -10.55 6.53
CA HIS A 72 7.17 -9.97 7.62
C HIS A 72 6.89 -10.58 8.99
N ASP A 73 5.72 -11.18 9.22
CA ASP A 73 5.46 -11.96 10.45
C ASP A 73 6.30 -13.26 10.51
N ARG A 74 6.87 -13.70 9.37
CA ARG A 74 7.69 -14.92 9.23
C ARG A 74 9.21 -14.66 9.28
N GLN A 75 9.62 -13.40 9.34
CA GLN A 75 11.03 -12.97 9.44
C GLN A 75 11.37 -12.69 10.91
#